data_AF-A0A9W9JBQ2-F1
#
_entry.id   AF-A0A9W9JBQ2-F1
#
_cell.length_a   1.000
_cell.length_b   1.000
_cell.length_c   1.000
_cell.angle_alpha   90.00
_cell.angle_beta   90.00
_cell.angle_gamma   90.00
#
_symmetry.space_group_name_H-M   'P 1'
#
loop_
_entity.id
_entity.type
_entity.pdbx_description
1 polymer ?
#
loop_
_entity_poly.entity_id
_entity_poly.type
_entity_poly.pdbx_seq_one_letter_code
_entity_poly.pdbx_strand_id
1 'polypeptide(L)'
;MTMRVKDVSEVLEARAKLTASRGFTTEYQKEQEQSENCVTQPELAPPTHDKYNRAAYNWVLFKLSRKELGDLSGMKDEPVPSPQILKSFAEYFITTRTNLPSQKTACDHFINFTLYWERTTVRKLDKTVKDDVLNVIVHSIADNIFKNISSVEKLLAQRLPKGRES
;
A
#
# COMPACT_ATOMS: atom_id res chain seq x y z
N MET A 1 41.83 -2.63 25.95
CA MET A 1 42.71 -3.14 24.88
C MET A 1 42.81 -2.05 23.83
N THR A 2 43.89 -1.27 23.84
CA THR A 2 44.05 -0.08 22.98
C THR A 2 44.90 -0.50 21.79
N MET A 3 44.30 -0.66 20.60
CA MET A 3 45.06 -0.93 19.37
C MET A 3 46.00 0.25 19.08
N ARG A 4 47.25 -0.02 18.74
CA ARG A 4 48.22 1.03 18.37
C ARG A 4 47.89 1.54 16.97
N VAL A 5 48.23 2.79 16.69
CA VAL A 5 47.92 3.48 15.41
C VAL A 5 48.48 2.73 14.19
N LYS A 6 49.66 2.10 14.31
CA LYS A 6 50.24 1.23 13.26
C LYS A 6 49.35 0.03 12.94
N ASP A 7 48.83 -0.63 13.98
CA ASP A 7 47.95 -1.79 13.84
C ASP A 7 46.63 -1.42 13.14
N VAL A 8 46.13 -0.19 13.34
CA VAL A 8 44.94 0.34 12.64
C VAL A 8 45.23 0.58 11.16
N SER A 9 46.39 1.13 10.82
CA SER A 9 46.79 1.44 9.44
C SER A 9 46.91 0.17 8.59
N GLU A 10 47.54 -0.87 9.12
CA GLU A 10 47.71 -2.15 8.42
C GLU A 10 46.36 -2.85 8.19
N VAL A 11 45.46 -2.82 9.17
CA VAL A 11 44.10 -3.35 9.03
C VAL A 11 43.32 -2.58 7.97
N LEU A 12 43.48 -1.25 7.91
CA LEU A 12 42.81 -0.41 6.93
C LEU A 12 43.30 -0.70 5.50
N GLU A 13 44.61 -0.85 5.30
CA GLU A 13 45.18 -1.23 4.00
C GLU A 13 44.71 -2.62 3.53
N ALA A 14 44.71 -3.60 4.44
CA ALA A 14 44.23 -4.95 4.11
C ALA A 14 42.76 -4.94 3.70
N ARG A 15 41.92 -4.16 4.40
CA ARG A 15 40.50 -3.99 4.05
C ARG A 15 40.32 -3.25 2.73
N ALA A 16 41.07 -2.18 2.48
CA ALA A 16 41.01 -1.43 1.21
C ALA A 16 41.38 -2.31 0.00
N LYS A 17 42.40 -3.17 0.14
CA LYS A 17 42.76 -4.15 -0.90
C LYS A 17 41.64 -5.17 -1.13
N LEU A 18 41.03 -5.67 -0.06
CA LEU A 18 39.92 -6.63 -0.15
C LEU A 18 38.68 -6.01 -0.80
N THR A 19 38.30 -4.79 -0.43
CA THR A 19 37.16 -4.09 -1.03
C THR A 19 37.39 -3.78 -2.50
N ALA A 20 38.60 -3.30 -2.85
CA ALA A 20 38.97 -3.06 -4.24
C ALA A 20 38.94 -4.36 -5.07
N SER A 21 39.40 -5.50 -4.53
CA SER A 21 39.33 -6.80 -5.22
C SER A 21 37.90 -7.27 -5.51
N ARG A 22 36.92 -6.73 -4.78
CA ARG A 22 35.49 -7.01 -4.94
C ARG A 22 34.75 -5.92 -5.73
N GLY A 23 35.48 -4.97 -6.34
CA GLY A 23 34.91 -3.87 -7.10
C GLY A 23 34.31 -2.75 -6.23
N PHE A 24 34.45 -2.81 -4.91
CA PHE A 24 34.00 -1.75 -4.00
C PHE A 24 35.09 -0.68 -3.84
N THR A 25 35.36 0.03 -4.94
CA THR A 25 36.41 1.06 -5.02
C THR A 25 35.90 2.41 -4.51
N THR A 26 36.83 3.36 -4.30
CA THR A 26 36.49 4.72 -3.91
C THR A 26 35.74 5.45 -5.03
N GLU A 27 36.09 5.16 -6.28
CA GLU A 27 35.40 5.69 -7.47
C GLU A 27 33.95 5.21 -7.51
N TYR A 28 33.72 3.91 -7.32
CA TYR A 28 32.38 3.34 -7.21
C TYR A 28 31.58 4.00 -6.07
N GLN A 29 32.19 4.17 -4.89
CA GLN A 29 31.51 4.82 -3.76
C GLN A 29 31.11 6.27 -4.08
N LYS A 30 32.00 7.05 -4.68
CA LYS A 30 31.70 8.43 -5.10
C LYS A 30 30.60 8.49 -6.16
N GLU A 31 30.58 7.55 -7.11
CA GLU A 31 29.50 7.44 -8.09
C GLU A 31 28.16 7.11 -7.42
N GLN A 32 28.16 6.17 -6.47
CA GLN A 32 26.95 5.82 -5.71
C GLN A 32 26.45 6.98 -4.82
N GLU A 33 27.36 7.71 -4.17
CA GLU A 33 27.02 8.89 -3.36
C GLU A 33 26.43 10.05 -4.17
N GLN A 34 26.77 10.13 -5.47
CA GLN A 34 26.20 11.11 -6.40
C GLN A 34 24.89 10.64 -7.04
N SER A 35 24.56 9.35 -6.93
CA SER A 35 23.32 8.80 -7.48
C SER A 35 22.12 9.18 -6.61
N GLU A 36 20.99 9.53 -7.24
CA GLU A 36 19.73 9.67 -6.51
C GLU A 36 19.32 8.32 -5.92
N ASN A 37 18.87 8.33 -4.66
CA ASN A 37 18.44 7.12 -3.98
C ASN A 37 17.29 6.45 -4.75
N CYS A 38 17.60 5.34 -5.42
CA CYS A 38 16.61 4.53 -6.10
C CYS A 38 15.91 3.64 -5.07
N VAL A 39 14.61 3.89 -4.84
CA VAL A 39 13.78 3.02 -4.00
C VAL A 39 13.76 1.62 -4.62
N THR A 40 14.58 0.72 -4.10
CA THR A 40 14.63 -0.66 -4.58
C THR A 40 13.44 -1.41 -3.99
N GLN A 41 12.44 -1.70 -4.80
CA GLN A 41 11.31 -2.53 -4.37
C GLN A 41 11.62 -4.00 -4.63
N PRO A 42 11.44 -4.90 -3.64
CA PRO A 42 11.61 -6.33 -3.87
C PRO A 42 10.73 -6.81 -5.02
N GLU A 43 11.27 -7.66 -5.90
CA GLU A 43 10.50 -8.30 -6.95
C GLU A 43 9.38 -9.16 -6.34
N LEU A 44 8.19 -9.09 -6.93
CA LEU A 44 7.02 -9.81 -6.42
C LEU A 44 6.96 -11.19 -7.07
N ALA A 45 6.63 -12.21 -6.28
CA ALA A 45 6.26 -13.50 -6.83
C ALA A 45 5.04 -13.35 -7.78
N PRO A 46 4.95 -14.10 -8.88
CA PRO A 46 3.84 -14.00 -9.83
C PRO A 46 2.44 -14.08 -9.20
N PRO A 47 2.16 -14.97 -8.23
CA PRO A 47 0.83 -15.01 -7.58
C PRO A 47 0.48 -13.73 -6.81
N THR A 48 1.48 -12.95 -6.40
CA THR A 48 1.27 -11.66 -5.74
C THR A 48 0.88 -10.58 -6.74
N HIS A 49 1.41 -10.63 -7.96
CA HIS A 49 0.98 -9.75 -9.05
C HIS A 49 -0.52 -9.93 -9.36
N ASP A 50 -1.01 -11.15 -9.46
CA ASP A 50 -2.42 -11.41 -9.75
C ASP A 50 -3.36 -10.86 -8.67
N LYS A 51 -2.99 -11.04 -7.39
CA LYS A 51 -3.75 -10.48 -6.26
C LYS A 51 -3.80 -8.96 -6.31
N TYR A 52 -2.67 -8.33 -6.63
CA TYR A 52 -2.55 -6.87 -6.71
C TYR A 52 -3.34 -6.32 -7.90
N ASN A 53 -3.19 -6.93 -9.08
CA ASN A 53 -3.93 -6.56 -10.28
C ASN A 53 -5.44 -6.66 -10.06
N ARG A 54 -5.91 -7.72 -9.40
CA ARG A 54 -7.34 -7.86 -9.04
C ARG A 54 -7.80 -6.76 -8.09
N ALA A 55 -6.98 -6.40 -7.11
CA ALA A 55 -7.31 -5.36 -6.16
C ALA A 55 -7.37 -3.97 -6.84
N ALA A 56 -6.41 -3.69 -7.72
CA ALA A 56 -6.34 -2.47 -8.54
C ALA A 56 -7.51 -2.38 -9.54
N TYR A 57 -7.90 -3.50 -10.16
CA TYR A 57 -9.05 -3.53 -11.06
C TYR A 57 -10.35 -3.16 -10.34
N ASN A 58 -10.57 -3.65 -9.12
CA ASN A 58 -11.72 -3.24 -8.31
C ASN A 58 -11.70 -1.74 -7.96
N TRP A 59 -10.51 -1.15 -7.78
CA TRP A 59 -10.38 0.30 -7.60
C TRP A 59 -10.83 1.07 -8.84
N VAL A 60 -10.42 0.62 -10.03
CA VAL A 60 -10.89 1.21 -11.30
C VAL A 60 -12.41 1.10 -11.42
N LEU A 61 -13.00 -0.06 -11.13
CA LEU A 61 -14.46 -0.23 -11.13
C LEU A 61 -15.16 0.73 -10.15
N PHE A 62 -14.60 0.92 -8.95
CA PHE A 62 -15.11 1.89 -7.98
C PHE A 62 -15.09 3.32 -8.53
N LYS A 63 -13.98 3.74 -9.15
CA LYS A 63 -13.84 5.07 -9.77
C LYS A 63 -14.85 5.26 -10.91
N LEU A 64 -14.97 4.27 -11.80
CA LEU A 64 -15.93 4.26 -12.90
C LEU A 64 -17.38 4.33 -12.40
N SER A 65 -17.70 3.64 -11.30
CA SER A 65 -19.04 3.72 -10.68
C SER A 65 -19.40 5.14 -10.19
N ARG A 66 -18.38 5.97 -9.93
CA ARG A 66 -18.50 7.38 -9.54
C ARG A 66 -18.40 8.34 -10.73
N LYS A 67 -18.38 7.82 -11.96
CA LYS A 67 -18.15 8.58 -13.21
C LYS A 67 -16.81 9.33 -13.22
N GLU A 68 -15.83 8.83 -12.46
CA GLU A 68 -14.46 9.35 -12.48
C GLU A 68 -13.66 8.63 -13.56
N LEU A 69 -12.65 9.30 -14.11
CA LEU A 69 -11.70 8.65 -15.02
C LEU A 69 -10.97 7.56 -14.23
N GLY A 70 -11.05 6.32 -14.70
CA GLY A 70 -10.42 5.18 -14.04
C GLY A 70 -9.71 4.31 -15.08
N ASP A 71 -8.39 4.24 -15.00
CA ASP A 71 -7.57 3.30 -15.74
C ASP A 71 -6.36 2.91 -14.88
N LEU A 72 -5.92 1.65 -15.01
CA LEU A 72 -4.72 1.14 -14.36
C LEU A 72 -3.46 1.89 -14.81
N SER A 73 -3.43 2.37 -16.07
CA SER A 73 -2.28 3.11 -16.61
C SER A 73 -2.06 4.45 -15.89
N GLY A 74 -3.13 5.10 -15.43
CA GLY A 74 -3.07 6.39 -14.73
C GLY A 74 -2.73 6.28 -13.24
N MET A 75 -2.54 5.06 -12.71
CA MET A 75 -2.40 4.86 -11.27
C MET A 75 -1.15 5.49 -10.67
N LYS A 76 -0.08 5.64 -11.46
CA LYS A 76 1.18 6.26 -11.01
C LYS A 76 0.96 7.70 -10.53
N ASP A 77 0.06 8.40 -11.21
CA ASP A 77 -0.27 9.82 -10.97
C ASP A 77 -1.51 10.00 -10.06
N GLU A 78 -2.12 8.91 -9.59
CA GLU A 78 -3.32 8.96 -8.74
C GLU A 78 -3.02 9.75 -7.45
N PRO A 79 -3.83 10.73 -7.04
CA PRO A 79 -3.61 11.45 -5.78
C PRO A 79 -3.68 10.50 -4.57
N VAL A 80 -3.08 10.89 -3.44
CA VAL A 80 -3.20 10.13 -2.20
C VAL A 80 -4.69 10.07 -1.83
N PRO A 81 -5.31 8.87 -1.78
CA PRO A 81 -6.73 8.77 -1.46
C PRO A 81 -6.96 9.15 0.00
N SER A 82 -8.01 9.95 0.25
CA SER A 82 -8.39 10.32 1.61
C SER A 82 -8.92 9.10 2.38
N PRO A 83 -8.89 9.11 3.74
CA PRO A 83 -9.44 8.02 4.55
C PRO A 83 -10.89 7.70 4.19
N GLN A 84 -11.71 8.72 3.91
CA GLN A 84 -13.11 8.52 3.55
C GLN A 84 -13.28 7.85 2.18
N ILE A 85 -12.42 8.18 1.20
CA ILE A 85 -12.43 7.51 -0.10
C ILE A 85 -12.07 6.04 0.06
N LEU A 86 -11.07 5.72 0.89
CA LEU A 86 -10.67 4.34 1.17
C LEU A 86 -11.78 3.55 1.87
N LYS A 87 -12.50 4.16 2.82
CA LYS A 87 -13.69 3.57 3.45
C LYS A 87 -14.78 3.27 2.42
N SER A 88 -15.13 4.24 1.58
CA SER A 88 -16.12 4.04 0.52
C SER A 88 -15.71 3.00 -0.51
N PHE A 89 -14.42 2.91 -0.83
CA PHE A 89 -13.89 1.84 -1.69
C PHE A 89 -14.06 0.46 -1.06
N ALA A 90 -13.75 0.31 0.23
CA ALA A 90 -13.96 -0.94 0.95
C ALA A 90 -15.44 -1.35 0.99
N GLU A 91 -16.33 -0.41 1.28
CA GLU A 91 -17.78 -0.63 1.26
C GLU A 91 -18.27 -1.03 -0.14
N TYR A 92 -17.81 -0.34 -1.19
CA TYR A 92 -18.11 -0.71 -2.57
C TYR A 92 -17.69 -2.13 -2.87
N PHE A 93 -16.46 -2.52 -2.51
CA PHE A 93 -15.97 -3.87 -2.73
C PHE A 93 -16.85 -4.91 -2.02
N ILE A 94 -17.26 -4.66 -0.78
CA ILE A 94 -18.08 -5.59 0.02
C ILE A 94 -19.49 -5.74 -0.58
N THR A 95 -20.13 -4.61 -0.90
CA THR A 95 -21.54 -4.55 -1.30
C THR A 95 -21.81 -4.97 -2.74
N THR A 96 -20.81 -4.91 -3.62
CA THR A 96 -20.96 -5.30 -5.03
C THR A 96 -20.71 -6.79 -5.28
N ARG A 97 -20.35 -7.57 -4.25
CA ARG A 97 -20.18 -9.02 -4.39
C ARG A 97 -21.53 -9.72 -4.43
N THR A 98 -21.64 -10.75 -5.27
CA THR A 98 -22.80 -11.65 -5.30
C THR A 98 -23.08 -12.29 -3.94
N ASN A 99 -22.02 -12.65 -3.21
CA ASN A 99 -22.09 -13.16 -1.85
C ASN A 99 -21.25 -12.26 -0.95
N LEU A 100 -21.75 -11.98 0.25
CA LEU A 100 -21.03 -11.17 1.23
C LEU A 100 -19.65 -11.80 1.51
N PRO A 101 -18.54 -11.08 1.29
CA PRO A 101 -17.21 -11.63 1.54
C PRO A 101 -16.99 -11.83 3.03
N SER A 102 -16.12 -12.79 3.37
CA SER A 102 -15.60 -12.91 4.74
C SER A 102 -14.77 -11.67 5.11
N GLN A 103 -14.66 -11.37 6.42
CA GLN A 103 -13.76 -10.32 6.92
C GLN A 103 -12.34 -10.48 6.37
N LYS A 104 -11.80 -11.71 6.43
CA LYS A 104 -10.47 -12.03 5.90
C LYS A 104 -10.35 -11.64 4.42
N THR A 105 -11.32 -12.01 3.59
CA THR A 105 -11.31 -11.68 2.16
C THR A 105 -11.34 -10.18 1.91
N ALA A 106 -12.16 -9.43 2.65
CA ALA A 106 -12.26 -7.97 2.51
C ALA A 106 -10.99 -7.26 2.98
N CYS A 107 -10.44 -7.66 4.13
CA CYS A 107 -9.16 -7.14 4.63
C CYS A 107 -8.01 -7.45 3.68
N ASP A 108 -7.88 -8.71 3.22
CA ASP A 108 -6.83 -9.12 2.28
C ASP A 108 -6.92 -8.32 0.96
N HIS A 109 -8.14 -8.09 0.46
CA HIS A 109 -8.35 -7.25 -0.74
C HIS A 109 -7.88 -5.81 -0.52
N PHE A 110 -8.25 -5.18 0.60
CA PHE A 110 -7.83 -3.83 0.94
C PHE A 110 -6.29 -3.74 1.10
N ILE A 111 -5.68 -4.70 1.81
CA ILE A 111 -4.23 -4.77 1.99
C ILE A 111 -3.53 -4.89 0.63
N ASN A 112 -3.97 -5.81 -0.22
CA ASN A 112 -3.40 -5.97 -1.57
C ASN A 112 -3.51 -4.69 -2.41
N PHE A 113 -4.64 -3.98 -2.30
CA PHE A 113 -4.79 -2.68 -2.96
C PHE A 113 -3.79 -1.65 -2.44
N THR A 114 -3.68 -1.47 -1.11
CA THR A 114 -2.76 -0.48 -0.54
C THR A 114 -1.30 -0.78 -0.91
N LEU A 115 -0.90 -2.05 -0.90
CA LEU A 115 0.44 -2.46 -1.31
C LEU A 115 0.68 -2.20 -2.81
N TYR A 116 -0.29 -2.49 -3.67
CA TYR A 116 -0.19 -2.16 -5.09
C TYR A 116 -0.08 -0.65 -5.32
N TRP A 117 -0.92 0.14 -4.66
CA TRP A 117 -0.94 1.60 -4.78
C TRP A 117 0.38 2.20 -4.31
N GLU A 118 0.88 1.82 -3.13
CA GLU A 118 2.15 2.32 -2.59
C GLU A 118 3.34 1.98 -3.49
N ARG A 119 3.33 0.78 -4.08
CA ARG A 119 4.40 0.34 -5.00
C ARG A 119 4.38 1.12 -6.31
N THR A 120 3.20 1.26 -6.91
CA THR A 120 3.01 1.93 -8.22
C THR A 120 3.27 3.43 -8.13
N THR A 121 2.86 4.06 -7.03
CA THR A 121 3.00 5.51 -6.83
C THR A 121 4.28 5.93 -6.13
N VAL A 122 5.04 4.96 -5.60
CA VAL A 122 6.23 5.18 -4.76
C VAL A 122 5.92 6.10 -3.56
N ARG A 123 4.67 6.13 -3.11
CA ARG A 123 4.20 6.88 -1.93
C ARG A 123 3.76 5.92 -0.84
N LYS A 124 3.67 6.42 0.39
CA LYS A 124 3.22 5.64 1.55
C LYS A 124 1.88 6.14 2.06
N LEU A 125 0.96 5.21 2.31
CA LEU A 125 -0.25 5.50 3.05
C LEU A 125 0.06 5.44 4.54
N ASP A 126 -0.48 6.41 5.28
CA ASP A 126 -0.34 6.46 6.72
C ASP A 126 -0.88 5.17 7.34
N LYS A 127 -0.14 4.61 8.31
CA LYS A 127 -0.52 3.37 8.98
C LYS A 127 -1.84 3.54 9.74
N THR A 128 -2.05 4.67 10.40
CA THR A 128 -3.28 4.96 11.16
C THR A 128 -4.51 4.98 10.26
N VAL A 129 -4.36 5.50 9.04
CA VAL A 129 -5.42 5.49 8.02
C VAL A 129 -5.73 4.07 7.56
N LYS A 130 -4.71 3.24 7.32
CA LYS A 130 -4.91 1.83 6.94
C LYS A 130 -5.60 1.04 8.06
N ASP A 131 -5.18 1.22 9.30
CA ASP A 131 -5.74 0.56 10.47
C ASP A 131 -7.22 0.98 10.69
N ASP A 132 -7.54 2.27 10.53
CA ASP A 132 -8.91 2.80 10.61
C ASP A 132 -9.83 2.17 9.55
N VAL A 133 -9.39 2.06 8.28
CA VAL A 133 -10.19 1.42 7.23
C VAL A 133 -10.38 -0.08 7.50
N LEU A 134 -9.34 -0.78 7.98
CA LEU A 134 -9.45 -2.18 8.36
C LEU A 134 -10.46 -2.38 9.50
N ASN A 135 -10.45 -1.51 10.50
CA ASN A 135 -11.44 -1.53 11.58
C ASN A 135 -12.87 -1.35 11.02
N VAL A 136 -13.08 -0.41 10.09
CA VAL A 136 -14.39 -0.22 9.45
C VAL A 136 -14.84 -1.49 8.71
N ILE A 137 -13.97 -2.17 7.97
CA ILE A 137 -14.28 -3.42 7.28
C ILE A 137 -14.73 -4.49 8.27
N VAL A 138 -13.97 -4.68 9.36
CA VAL A 138 -14.24 -5.71 10.37
C VAL A 138 -15.59 -5.48 11.03
N HIS A 139 -15.83 -4.27 11.54
CA HIS A 139 -17.08 -3.93 12.23
C HIS A 139 -18.29 -3.98 11.29
N SER A 140 -18.17 -3.45 10.07
CA SER A 140 -19.31 -3.41 9.14
C SER A 140 -19.79 -4.81 8.72
N ILE A 141 -18.88 -5.78 8.64
CA ILE A 141 -19.23 -7.18 8.37
C ILE A 141 -19.75 -7.87 9.63
N ALA A 142 -19.11 -7.66 10.79
CA ALA A 142 -19.52 -8.27 12.06
C ALA A 142 -20.95 -7.86 12.47
N ASP A 143 -21.23 -6.57 12.34
CA ASP A 143 -22.52 -5.97 12.70
C ASP A 143 -23.60 -6.25 11.63
N ASN A 144 -23.25 -7.03 10.59
CA ASN A 144 -24.13 -7.36 9.46
C ASN A 144 -24.74 -6.11 8.81
N ILE A 145 -24.04 -4.97 8.81
CA ILE A 145 -24.57 -3.69 8.32
C ILE A 145 -25.03 -3.82 6.86
N PHE A 146 -24.33 -4.63 6.06
CA PHE A 146 -24.68 -4.83 4.64
C PHE A 146 -25.66 -5.98 4.38
N LYS A 147 -26.09 -6.71 5.41
CA LYS A 147 -27.01 -7.84 5.27
C LYS A 147 -28.40 -7.30 4.95
N ASN A 148 -29.00 -7.77 3.86
CA ASN A 148 -30.30 -7.32 3.31
C ASN A 148 -30.32 -5.90 2.71
N ILE A 149 -29.17 -5.25 2.52
CA ILE A 149 -29.09 -3.99 1.78
C ILE A 149 -29.05 -4.30 0.28
N SER A 150 -30.19 -4.16 -0.38
CA SER A 150 -30.35 -4.43 -1.82
C SER A 150 -30.02 -3.23 -2.73
N SER A 151 -29.66 -2.08 -2.17
CA SER A 151 -29.38 -0.84 -2.91
C SER A 151 -28.53 0.12 -2.09
N VAL A 152 -27.68 0.90 -2.78
CA VAL A 152 -26.87 2.00 -2.20
C VAL A 152 -27.76 3.03 -1.49
N GLU A 153 -28.99 3.26 -1.98
CA GLU A 153 -29.94 4.19 -1.34
C GLU A 153 -30.38 3.71 0.05
N LYS A 154 -30.61 2.40 0.22
CA LYS A 154 -30.92 1.81 1.53
C LYS A 154 -29.74 1.90 2.49
N LEU A 155 -28.51 1.81 1.96
CA LEU A 155 -27.28 1.97 2.73
C LEU A 155 -27.10 3.41 3.24
N LEU A 156 -27.38 4.40 2.38
CA LEU A 156 -27.35 5.81 2.75
C LEU A 156 -28.45 6.18 3.74
N ALA A 157 -29.63 5.56 3.65
CA ALA A 157 -30.74 5.78 4.59
C ALA A 157 -30.50 5.17 5.98
N GLN A 158 -29.69 4.10 6.08
CA GLN A 158 -29.35 3.46 7.36
C GLN A 158 -28.15 4.11 8.07
N ARG A 159 -27.36 4.93 7.36
CA ARG A 159 -26.36 5.77 8.03
C ARG A 159 -27.11 6.77 8.91
N LEU A 160 -26.99 6.58 10.23
CA LEU A 160 -27.51 7.50 11.25
C LEU A 160 -27.27 8.96 10.83
N PRO A 161 -28.23 9.88 11.08
CA PRO A 161 -27.98 11.30 10.85
C PRO A 161 -26.70 11.67 11.60
N LYS A 162 -25.76 12.33 10.92
CA LYS A 162 -24.56 12.90 11.56
C LYS A 162 -24.99 13.53 12.88
N GLY A 163 -24.53 12.93 13.98
CA GLY A 163 -24.86 13.36 15.33
C GLY A 163 -24.53 14.84 15.47
N ARG A 164 -25.45 15.55 16.10
CA ARG A 164 -25.27 16.93 16.58
C ARG A 164 -23.98 16.99 17.38
N GLU A 165 -23.13 17.94 17.04
CA GLU A 165 -22.03 18.38 17.89
C GLU A 165 -22.60 18.70 19.29
N SER A 166 -21.94 18.19 20.34
CA SER A 166 -22.08 18.64 21.72
C SER A 166 -20.78 19.30 22.13
#